data_AF-A0A355S7M1-F1
#
_entry.id   AF-A0A355S7M1-F1
#
_cell.length_a   1.000
_cell.length_b   1.000
_cell.length_c   1.000
_cell.angle_alpha   90.00
_cell.angle_beta   90.00
_cell.angle_gamma   90.00
#
_symmetry.space_group_name_H-M   'P 1'
#
loop_
_entity.id
_entity.type
_entity.pdbx_description
1 polymer ?
#
loop_
_entity_poly.entity_id
_entity_poly.type
_entity_poly.pdbx_seq_one_letter_code
_entity_poly.pdbx_strand_id
1 'polypeptide(L)'
;MVLSRQLLSLTLYSLIGSIALGQNDRSTEEAAEATSNPAPVSGALDLDSWQIEKEFLFTPIALQQWYDLGLQSDSDLPPERRASLKPIIGKFLASRCRVSIRDQPVAFTLDRIHFIQPDASEFSPIDPDDTVLAGETWISVVFAAPHSDPRQALQLEWDLIPETDGSVTVKVADPEGTRIFELNRLNPALNIRGRFRPEERAPPTPAPSVNQGNSQKIAVPYLTITLLLAGILV
;
A
#
# COMPACT_ATOMS: atom_id res chain seq x y z
N MET A 1 14.27 5.57 32.07
CA MET A 1 13.14 6.49 32.29
C MET A 1 12.84 7.13 30.93
N VAL A 2 11.72 6.73 30.31
CA VAL A 2 10.89 7.39 29.27
C VAL A 2 11.62 8.07 28.08
N LEU A 3 11.40 7.82 26.78
CA LEU A 3 10.15 7.67 26.02
C LEU A 3 10.42 6.88 24.71
N SER A 4 9.44 6.06 24.35
CA SER A 4 9.14 5.61 22.98
C SER A 4 9.02 6.78 22.01
N ARG A 5 9.46 6.58 20.76
CA ARG A 5 8.90 7.28 19.58
C ARG A 5 9.23 6.53 18.30
N GLN A 6 8.25 5.74 17.86
CA GLN A 6 8.00 5.51 16.44
C GLN A 6 7.75 6.86 15.75
N LEU A 7 8.26 7.06 14.53
CA LEU A 7 7.65 7.83 13.42
C LEU A 7 8.65 8.10 12.28
N LEU A 8 8.08 8.14 11.06
CA LEU A 8 8.56 8.69 9.78
C LEU A 8 9.40 7.73 8.90
N SER A 9 8.99 7.45 7.66
CA SER A 9 8.63 8.45 6.64
C SER A 9 7.42 8.07 5.78
N LEU A 10 6.38 8.92 5.81
CA LEU A 10 5.47 9.12 4.68
C LEU A 10 6.11 10.21 3.80
N THR A 11 6.27 9.96 2.50
CA THR A 11 6.69 10.98 1.53
C THR A 11 5.47 11.51 0.79
N LEU A 12 5.13 12.77 1.11
CA LEU A 12 4.02 13.57 0.60
C LEU A 12 4.46 14.36 -0.65
N TYR A 13 3.67 14.37 -1.72
CA TYR A 13 3.80 15.34 -2.82
C TYR A 13 2.53 16.17 -2.98
N SER A 14 2.66 17.48 -2.80
CA SER A 14 1.69 18.51 -3.13
C SER A 14 1.86 18.92 -4.60
N LEU A 15 0.76 19.09 -5.34
CA LEU A 15 0.75 19.83 -6.60
C LEU A 15 -0.37 20.89 -6.56
N ILE A 16 0.03 22.15 -6.39
CA ILE A 16 -0.83 23.33 -6.60
C ILE A 16 -0.65 23.78 -8.06
N GLY A 17 -1.74 23.81 -8.83
CA GLY A 17 -1.81 24.34 -10.19
C GLY A 17 -1.88 25.88 -10.23
N SER A 18 -1.25 26.45 -11.26
CA SER A 18 -0.97 27.88 -11.45
C SER A 18 -2.15 28.73 -11.96
N ILE A 19 -2.16 29.99 -11.47
CA ILE A 19 -2.46 31.28 -12.11
C ILE A 19 -3.28 31.29 -13.42
N ALA A 20 -4.46 31.93 -13.36
CA ALA A 20 -5.01 32.72 -14.45
C ALA A 20 -5.56 34.05 -13.87
N LEU A 21 -4.92 35.16 -14.25
CA LEU A 21 -5.34 36.53 -13.94
C LEU A 21 -6.04 37.08 -15.18
N GLY A 22 -7.36 37.24 -15.10
CA GLY A 22 -8.21 37.87 -16.11
C GLY A 22 -9.59 38.16 -15.51
N GLN A 23 -9.96 39.43 -15.48
CA GLN A 23 -11.06 40.02 -14.69
C GLN A 23 -12.48 39.70 -15.20
N ASN A 24 -13.42 39.80 -14.24
CA ASN A 24 -14.89 39.91 -14.31
C ASN A 24 -15.63 38.65 -14.84
N ASP A 25 -16.71 38.16 -14.23
CA ASP A 25 -17.77 38.82 -13.49
C ASP A 25 -18.39 37.84 -12.47
N ARG A 26 -18.99 38.39 -11.41
CA ARG A 26 -19.78 37.63 -10.42
C ARG A 26 -20.93 36.89 -11.10
N SER A 27 -20.98 35.57 -10.96
CA SER A 27 -22.23 34.81 -10.95
C SER A 27 -22.02 33.55 -10.11
N THR A 28 -22.73 33.54 -8.99
CA THR A 28 -23.13 32.42 -8.16
C THR A 28 -22.81 31.04 -8.74
N GLU A 29 -21.74 30.43 -8.25
CA GLU A 29 -21.66 28.98 -8.13
C GLU A 29 -21.05 28.76 -6.75
N GLU A 30 -21.87 28.22 -5.86
CA GLU A 30 -21.42 27.61 -4.62
C GLU A 30 -20.14 26.87 -4.90
N ALA A 31 -19.12 27.12 -4.08
CA ALA A 31 -17.96 26.27 -4.01
C ALA A 31 -18.48 24.85 -3.79
N ALA A 32 -18.59 24.10 -4.89
CA ALA A 32 -18.57 22.67 -4.87
C ALA A 32 -17.24 22.32 -4.22
N GLU A 33 -17.29 22.19 -2.90
CA GLU A 33 -16.39 21.38 -2.12
C GLU A 33 -16.31 20.07 -2.90
N ALA A 34 -15.27 19.94 -3.72
CA ALA A 34 -14.97 18.74 -4.46
C ALA A 34 -14.57 17.70 -3.41
N THR A 35 -15.58 17.12 -2.75
CA THR A 35 -15.52 15.79 -2.19
C THR A 35 -15.34 14.85 -3.38
N SER A 36 -14.14 14.84 -3.97
CA SER A 36 -13.79 13.82 -4.95
C SER A 36 -13.70 12.52 -4.17
N ASN A 37 -14.83 11.81 -4.07
CA ASN A 37 -14.81 10.44 -3.60
C ASN A 37 -13.78 9.69 -4.47
N PRO A 38 -12.75 9.06 -3.86
CA PRO A 38 -11.72 8.39 -4.64
C PRO A 38 -12.37 7.32 -5.54
N ALA A 39 -11.85 7.16 -6.76
CA ALA A 39 -12.40 6.22 -7.74
C ALA A 39 -12.36 4.80 -7.19
N PRO A 40 -13.50 4.07 -7.09
CA PRO A 40 -13.71 2.89 -6.24
C PRO A 40 -12.73 1.74 -6.51
N VAL A 41 -12.06 1.77 -7.65
CA VAL A 41 -10.89 0.97 -7.98
C VAL A 41 -9.82 1.89 -8.58
N SER A 42 -8.60 1.79 -8.07
CA SER A 42 -7.41 2.43 -8.59
C SER A 42 -6.18 1.55 -8.35
N GLY A 43 -5.08 1.92 -8.99
CA GLY A 43 -3.81 1.22 -8.83
C GLY A 43 -2.65 2.19 -8.68
N ALA A 44 -1.55 1.69 -8.15
CA ALA A 44 -0.27 2.38 -8.22
C ALA A 44 0.87 1.42 -8.59
N LEU A 45 1.88 1.97 -9.23
CA LEU A 45 3.16 1.33 -9.50
C LEU A 45 4.26 2.24 -8.95
N ASP A 46 4.90 1.85 -7.86
CA ASP A 46 6.07 2.55 -7.33
C ASP A 46 7.33 1.93 -7.94
N LEU A 47 8.12 2.78 -8.59
CA LEU A 47 9.39 2.42 -9.20
C LEU A 47 10.49 2.99 -8.31
N ASP A 48 11.01 2.14 -7.42
CA ASP A 48 12.20 2.41 -6.63
C ASP A 48 13.46 1.82 -7.31
N SER A 49 14.63 2.29 -6.88
CA SER A 49 15.95 1.86 -7.36
C SER A 49 16.24 0.39 -7.09
N TRP A 50 15.54 -0.23 -6.13
CA TRP A 50 15.80 -1.59 -5.67
C TRP A 50 14.61 -2.53 -5.81
N GLN A 51 13.39 -1.99 -5.90
CA GLN A 51 12.17 -2.78 -5.96
C GLN A 51 11.11 -2.07 -6.81
N ILE A 52 10.18 -2.87 -7.31
CA ILE A 52 8.95 -2.39 -7.92
C ILE A 52 7.84 -2.78 -6.95
N GLU A 53 7.01 -1.82 -6.57
CA GLU A 53 5.78 -2.10 -5.84
C GLU A 53 4.58 -1.92 -6.77
N LYS A 54 3.66 -2.88 -6.73
CA LYS A 54 2.36 -2.83 -7.39
C LYS A 54 1.30 -2.79 -6.32
N GLU A 55 0.55 -1.71 -6.28
CA GLU A 55 -0.52 -1.48 -5.32
C GLU A 55 -1.88 -1.54 -6.00
N PHE A 56 -2.82 -2.21 -5.34
CA PHE A 56 -4.24 -2.18 -5.65
C PHE A 56 -4.95 -1.40 -4.56
N LEU A 57 -5.86 -0.52 -4.97
CA LEU A 57 -6.62 0.31 -4.07
C LEU A 57 -8.10 0.24 -4.44
N PHE A 58 -8.92 -0.32 -3.55
CA PHE A 58 -10.35 -0.51 -3.82
C PHE A 58 -11.18 -0.58 -2.54
N THR A 59 -12.49 -0.40 -2.66
CA THR A 59 -13.42 -0.79 -1.59
C THR A 59 -13.70 -2.29 -1.66
N PRO A 60 -13.97 -2.97 -0.52
CA PRO A 60 -14.38 -4.38 -0.51
C PRO A 60 -15.56 -4.65 -1.44
N ILE A 61 -16.52 -3.71 -1.51
CA ILE A 61 -17.71 -3.80 -2.37
C ILE A 61 -17.33 -3.77 -3.84
N ALA A 62 -16.40 -2.90 -4.25
CA ALA A 62 -15.94 -2.83 -5.62
C ALA A 62 -15.24 -4.14 -6.07
N LEU A 63 -14.47 -4.78 -5.18
CA LEU A 63 -13.81 -6.06 -5.48
C LEU A 63 -14.82 -7.18 -5.79
N GLN A 64 -16.04 -7.10 -5.24
CA GLN A 64 -17.08 -8.12 -5.46
C GLN A 64 -17.53 -8.25 -6.91
N GLN A 65 -17.23 -7.27 -7.77
CA GLN A 65 -17.46 -7.41 -9.21
C GLN A 65 -16.67 -8.59 -9.82
N TRP A 66 -15.51 -8.95 -9.23
CA TRP A 66 -14.68 -10.05 -9.72
C TRP A 66 -14.57 -11.23 -8.76
N TYR A 67 -14.79 -11.01 -7.47
CA TYR A 67 -14.65 -12.05 -6.46
C TYR A 67 -15.63 -11.83 -5.31
N ASP A 68 -16.59 -12.74 -5.15
CA ASP A 68 -17.60 -12.66 -4.09
C ASP A 68 -16.97 -12.80 -2.70
N LEU A 69 -17.09 -11.74 -1.88
CA LEU A 69 -16.64 -11.68 -0.49
C LEU A 69 -17.78 -11.92 0.51
N GLY A 70 -19.03 -12.06 0.04
CA GLY A 70 -20.20 -12.19 0.90
C GLY A 70 -20.48 -10.92 1.73
N LEU A 71 -20.20 -9.75 1.18
CA LEU A 71 -20.39 -8.44 1.81
C LEU A 71 -21.52 -7.66 1.13
N GLN A 72 -22.22 -6.88 1.94
CA GLN A 72 -23.11 -5.81 1.51
C GLN A 72 -22.49 -4.47 1.92
N SER A 73 -22.90 -3.36 1.32
CA SER A 73 -22.31 -2.05 1.60
C SER A 73 -22.44 -1.63 3.08
N ASP A 74 -23.50 -2.07 3.75
CA ASP A 74 -23.79 -1.86 5.17
C ASP A 74 -23.22 -2.97 6.08
N SER A 75 -22.40 -3.88 5.55
CA SER A 75 -21.77 -4.93 6.35
C SER A 75 -20.70 -4.37 7.27
N ASP A 76 -20.83 -4.68 8.55
CA ASP A 76 -19.77 -4.45 9.54
C ASP A 76 -18.58 -5.39 9.29
N LEU A 77 -17.39 -4.79 9.36
CA LEU A 77 -16.08 -5.43 9.27
C LEU A 77 -15.34 -5.26 10.60
N PRO A 78 -15.64 -6.09 11.61
CA PRO A 78 -14.85 -6.13 12.84
C PRO A 78 -13.42 -6.65 12.58
N PRO A 79 -12.46 -6.43 13.50
CA PRO A 79 -11.05 -6.79 13.32
C PRO A 79 -10.80 -8.22 12.84
N GLU A 80 -11.50 -9.20 13.41
CA GLU A 80 -11.39 -10.62 13.05
C GLU A 80 -11.86 -10.90 11.62
N ARG A 81 -12.89 -10.20 11.15
CA ARG A 81 -13.40 -10.31 9.78
C ARG A 81 -12.44 -9.64 8.80
N ARG A 82 -11.88 -8.49 9.15
CA ARG A 82 -10.82 -7.85 8.35
C ARG A 82 -9.61 -8.78 8.22
N ALA A 83 -9.17 -9.39 9.32
CA ALA A 83 -8.05 -10.33 9.32
C ALA A 83 -8.31 -11.57 8.46
N SER A 84 -9.53 -12.11 8.46
CA SER A 84 -9.89 -13.28 7.64
C SER A 84 -10.01 -12.97 6.14
N LEU A 85 -10.36 -11.74 5.77
CA LEU A 85 -10.44 -11.29 4.37
C LEU A 85 -9.04 -11.11 3.74
N LYS A 86 -8.04 -10.65 4.49
CA LYS A 86 -6.68 -10.40 3.97
C LYS A 86 -6.09 -11.56 3.15
N PRO A 87 -6.02 -12.82 3.65
CA PRO A 87 -5.45 -13.91 2.86
C PRO A 87 -6.27 -14.26 1.61
N ILE A 88 -7.59 -14.09 1.66
CA ILE A 88 -8.50 -14.36 0.53
C ILE A 88 -8.22 -13.34 -0.59
N ILE A 89 -8.21 -12.06 -0.24
CA ILE A 89 -7.94 -10.95 -1.16
C ILE A 89 -6.53 -11.05 -1.74
N GLY A 90 -5.53 -11.26 -0.88
CA GLY A 90 -4.13 -11.42 -1.31
C GLY A 90 -3.96 -12.58 -2.30
N LYS A 91 -4.60 -13.72 -2.04
CA LYS A 91 -4.56 -14.87 -2.96
C LYS A 91 -5.22 -14.56 -4.31
N PHE A 92 -6.37 -13.88 -4.30
CA PHE A 92 -7.06 -13.51 -5.53
C PHE A 92 -6.21 -12.56 -6.40
N LEU A 93 -5.57 -11.56 -5.78
CA LEU A 93 -4.81 -10.53 -6.50
C LEU A 93 -3.41 -10.98 -6.94
N ALA A 94 -2.87 -12.07 -6.36
CA ALA A 94 -1.54 -12.56 -6.70
C ALA A 94 -1.34 -12.88 -8.19
N SER A 95 -2.41 -13.23 -8.91
CA SER A 95 -2.38 -13.52 -10.35
C SER A 95 -2.97 -12.39 -11.22
N ARG A 96 -3.25 -11.21 -10.65
CA ARG A 96 -3.90 -10.09 -11.33
C ARG A 96 -2.93 -8.99 -11.71
N CYS A 97 -3.33 -8.19 -12.70
CA CYS A 97 -2.60 -7.06 -13.25
C CYS A 97 -1.11 -7.37 -13.51
N ARG A 98 -0.83 -8.13 -14.57
CA ARG A 98 0.50 -8.66 -14.88
C ARG A 98 1.46 -7.50 -15.17
N VAL A 99 2.68 -7.61 -14.64
CA VAL A 99 3.80 -6.73 -15.00
C VAL A 99 4.89 -7.59 -15.63
N SER A 100 5.48 -7.09 -16.71
CA SER A 100 6.57 -7.76 -17.41
C SER A 100 7.69 -6.80 -17.77
N ILE A 101 8.89 -7.36 -17.91
CA ILE A 101 10.09 -6.65 -18.36
C ILE A 101 10.68 -7.48 -19.50
N ARG A 102 10.81 -6.88 -20.68
CA ARG A 102 11.26 -7.60 -21.91
C ARG A 102 10.45 -8.89 -22.14
N ASP A 103 9.12 -8.76 -22.04
CA ASP A 103 8.14 -9.85 -22.18
C ASP A 103 8.23 -10.97 -21.13
N GLN A 104 9.16 -10.90 -20.18
CA GLN A 104 9.27 -11.84 -19.07
C GLN A 104 8.39 -11.36 -17.90
N PRO A 105 7.49 -12.21 -17.36
CA PRO A 105 6.68 -11.85 -16.20
C PRO A 105 7.57 -11.59 -14.99
N VAL A 106 7.29 -10.51 -14.27
CA VAL A 106 7.92 -10.22 -12.99
C VAL A 106 7.18 -10.99 -11.90
N ALA A 107 7.91 -11.76 -11.10
CA ALA A 107 7.35 -12.50 -9.97
C ALA A 107 7.24 -11.58 -8.75
N PHE A 108 6.02 -11.25 -8.38
CA PHE A 108 5.72 -10.45 -7.21
C PHE A 108 5.39 -11.30 -6.00
N THR A 109 5.77 -10.82 -4.81
CA THR A 109 5.37 -11.38 -3.52
C THR A 109 4.45 -10.41 -2.80
N LEU A 110 3.43 -10.92 -2.11
CA LEU A 110 2.58 -10.10 -1.26
C LEU A 110 3.43 -9.50 -0.13
N ASP A 111 3.47 -8.17 -0.06
CA ASP A 111 4.22 -7.45 0.97
C ASP A 111 3.30 -7.07 2.14
N ARG A 112 2.22 -6.33 1.85
CA ARG A 112 1.32 -5.80 2.88
C ARG A 112 -0.12 -5.65 2.41
N ILE A 113 -1.05 -5.73 3.36
CA ILE A 113 -2.48 -5.45 3.18
C ILE A 113 -2.97 -4.59 4.34
N HIS A 114 -3.48 -3.40 4.00
CA HIS A 114 -4.00 -2.43 4.96
C HIS A 114 -5.44 -2.05 4.64
N PHE A 115 -6.25 -1.96 5.69
CA PHE A 115 -7.53 -1.28 5.62
C PHE A 115 -7.29 0.19 5.93
N ILE A 116 -7.78 1.05 5.05
CA ILE A 116 -7.54 2.50 5.07
C ILE A 116 -8.86 3.24 4.86
N GLN A 117 -8.90 4.50 5.23
CA GLN A 117 -10.03 5.38 5.00
C GLN A 117 -9.56 6.64 4.27
N PRO A 118 -10.39 7.25 3.41
CA PRO A 118 -10.04 8.51 2.77
C PRO A 118 -9.76 9.60 3.82
N ASP A 119 -8.75 10.43 3.58
CA ASP A 119 -8.44 11.59 4.40
C ASP A 119 -8.00 12.80 3.56
N ALA A 120 -7.68 13.92 4.21
CA ALA A 120 -7.24 15.14 3.52
C ALA A 120 -5.90 14.99 2.76
N SER A 121 -5.11 13.96 3.07
CA SER A 121 -3.84 13.60 2.44
C SER A 121 -3.95 12.40 1.49
N GLU A 122 -5.18 12.05 1.08
CA GLU A 122 -5.60 10.89 0.29
C GLU A 122 -6.15 9.74 1.14
N PHE A 123 -5.32 9.07 1.96
CA PHE A 123 -5.76 7.97 2.81
C PHE A 123 -5.00 7.87 4.14
N SER A 124 -5.70 7.45 5.21
CA SER A 124 -5.12 7.10 6.52
C SER A 124 -5.36 5.64 6.90
N PRO A 125 -4.42 5.00 7.62
CA PRO A 125 -4.65 3.68 8.21
C PRO A 125 -5.80 3.69 9.21
N ILE A 126 -6.61 2.64 9.20
CA ILE A 126 -7.65 2.40 10.21
C ILE A 126 -7.03 1.70 11.42
N ASP A 127 -7.49 2.04 12.63
CA ASP A 127 -7.07 1.37 13.85
C ASP A 127 -7.31 -0.16 13.75
N PRO A 128 -6.35 -1.01 14.17
CA PRO A 128 -6.52 -2.45 14.13
C PRO A 128 -7.72 -2.98 14.94
N ASP A 129 -8.18 -2.25 15.95
CA ASP A 129 -9.26 -2.70 16.85
C ASP A 129 -10.65 -2.16 16.44
N ASP A 130 -10.71 -1.24 15.49
CA ASP A 130 -11.96 -0.63 15.04
C ASP A 130 -12.83 -1.58 14.20
N THR A 131 -14.15 -1.43 14.35
CA THR A 131 -15.14 -1.98 13.43
C THR A 131 -15.53 -0.92 12.41
N VAL A 132 -15.54 -1.29 11.13
CA VAL A 132 -15.76 -0.35 10.03
C VAL A 132 -16.76 -0.88 9.02
N LEU A 133 -17.39 0.01 8.25
CA LEU A 133 -18.36 -0.38 7.22
C LEU A 133 -17.67 -0.75 5.90
N ALA A 134 -18.09 -1.85 5.28
CA ALA A 134 -17.52 -2.33 4.03
C ALA A 134 -17.67 -1.33 2.87
N GLY A 135 -18.73 -0.52 2.83
CA GLY A 135 -18.96 0.48 1.79
C GLY A 135 -18.11 1.76 1.93
N GLU A 136 -17.60 2.05 3.13
CA GLU A 136 -16.87 3.29 3.45
C GLU A 136 -15.36 3.06 3.59
N THR A 137 -14.97 1.79 3.73
CA THR A 137 -13.58 1.38 3.94
C THR A 137 -12.89 1.04 2.63
N TRP A 138 -11.61 1.34 2.57
CA TRP A 138 -10.72 1.00 1.47
C TRP A 138 -9.69 -0.04 1.89
N ILE A 139 -9.17 -0.75 0.89
CA ILE A 139 -8.11 -1.73 1.06
C ILE A 139 -6.96 -1.34 0.12
N SER A 140 -5.78 -1.16 0.70
CA SER A 140 -4.50 -1.12 -0.02
C SER A 140 -3.87 -2.50 0.04
N VAL A 141 -3.55 -3.08 -1.12
CA VAL A 141 -2.85 -4.36 -1.26
C VAL A 141 -1.60 -4.13 -2.07
N VAL A 142 -0.43 -4.31 -1.44
CA VAL A 142 0.86 -4.08 -2.08
C VAL A 142 1.59 -5.39 -2.30
N PHE A 143 2.05 -5.53 -3.52
CA PHE A 143 2.95 -6.59 -3.96
C PHE A 143 4.28 -5.98 -4.33
N ALA A 144 5.39 -6.58 -3.87
CA ALA A 144 6.74 -6.12 -4.18
C ALA A 144 7.51 -7.16 -5.01
N ALA A 145 8.40 -6.69 -5.86
CA ALA A 145 9.37 -7.52 -6.58
C ALA A 145 10.73 -6.82 -6.60
N PRO A 146 11.85 -7.55 -6.40
CA PRO A 146 13.17 -6.96 -6.51
C PRO A 146 13.42 -6.50 -7.94
N HIS A 147 14.09 -5.37 -8.08
CA HIS A 147 14.40 -4.78 -9.37
C HIS A 147 15.91 -4.57 -9.56
N SER A 148 16.46 -5.22 -10.57
CA SER A 148 17.89 -5.20 -10.85
C SER A 148 18.33 -4.02 -11.71
N ASP A 149 17.42 -3.37 -12.45
CA ASP A 149 17.74 -2.26 -13.34
C ASP A 149 16.54 -1.30 -13.50
N PRO A 150 16.48 -0.24 -12.66
CA PRO A 150 15.37 0.73 -12.62
C PRO A 150 15.07 1.45 -13.94
N ARG A 151 15.95 1.34 -14.94
CA ARG A 151 15.80 1.98 -16.25
C ARG A 151 15.10 1.10 -17.28
N GLN A 152 14.80 -0.15 -16.94
CA GLN A 152 14.12 -1.04 -17.87
C GLN A 152 12.69 -0.58 -18.10
N ALA A 153 12.21 -0.78 -19.32
CA ALA A 153 10.80 -0.56 -19.63
C ALA A 153 10.00 -1.72 -19.03
N LEU A 154 8.96 -1.38 -18.29
CA LEU A 154 7.96 -2.28 -17.78
C LEU A 154 6.71 -2.17 -18.63
N GLN A 155 6.04 -3.30 -18.82
CA GLN A 155 4.70 -3.37 -19.37
C GLN A 155 3.77 -3.89 -18.28
N LEU A 156 2.85 -3.03 -17.84
CA LEU A 156 1.73 -3.37 -16.98
C LEU A 156 0.51 -3.66 -17.88
N GLU A 157 -0.21 -4.71 -17.57
CA GLU A 157 -1.52 -5.01 -18.13
C GLU A 157 -2.51 -5.05 -16.98
N TRP A 158 -3.49 -4.15 -16.97
CA TRP A 158 -4.48 -4.05 -15.90
C TRP A 158 -5.78 -4.76 -16.27
N ASP A 159 -6.11 -5.85 -15.58
CA ASP A 159 -7.26 -6.70 -15.88
C ASP A 159 -8.48 -6.44 -14.98
N LEU A 160 -8.38 -5.52 -14.01
CA LEU A 160 -9.44 -5.14 -13.08
C LEU A 160 -10.07 -3.78 -13.44
N ILE A 161 -10.73 -3.72 -14.60
CA ILE A 161 -11.42 -2.50 -15.08
C ILE A 161 -12.92 -2.60 -14.76
N PRO A 162 -13.48 -1.71 -13.90
CA PRO A 162 -14.89 -1.73 -13.52
C PRO A 162 -15.85 -1.69 -14.71
N GLU A 163 -17.04 -2.29 -14.56
CA GLU A 163 -18.07 -2.23 -15.61
C GLU A 163 -18.74 -0.86 -15.69
N THR A 164 -18.93 -0.23 -14.54
CA THR A 164 -19.67 1.03 -14.40
C THR A 164 -18.91 2.23 -14.95
N ASP A 165 -17.67 2.41 -14.51
CA ASP A 165 -16.87 3.58 -14.88
C ASP A 165 -16.09 3.34 -16.19
N GLY A 166 -15.86 2.06 -16.54
CA GLY A 166 -15.18 1.67 -17.77
C GLY A 166 -13.69 2.02 -17.81
N SER A 167 -13.17 2.69 -16.78
CA SER A 167 -11.77 3.06 -16.64
C SER A 167 -11.25 2.87 -15.21
N VAL A 168 -9.93 2.90 -15.07
CA VAL A 168 -9.21 2.81 -13.81
C VAL A 168 -8.02 3.77 -13.84
N THR A 169 -7.84 4.48 -12.74
CA THR A 169 -6.69 5.37 -12.56
C THR A 169 -5.51 4.56 -12.02
N VAL A 170 -4.40 4.58 -12.75
CA VAL A 170 -3.12 4.00 -12.33
C VAL A 170 -2.09 5.11 -12.15
N LYS A 171 -1.62 5.28 -10.92
CA LYS A 171 -0.52 6.19 -10.58
C LYS A 171 0.82 5.47 -10.78
N VAL A 172 1.81 6.14 -11.35
CA VAL A 172 3.19 5.65 -11.39
C VAL A 172 4.08 6.65 -10.69
N ALA A 173 4.69 6.23 -9.58
CA ALA A 173 5.67 7.01 -8.85
C ALA A 173 7.09 6.57 -9.24
N ASP A 174 7.99 7.54 -9.40
CA ASP A 174 9.42 7.35 -9.57
C ASP A 174 10.16 8.54 -8.90
N PRO A 175 11.51 8.55 -8.82
CA PRO A 175 12.24 9.64 -8.17
C PRO A 175 11.99 11.04 -8.74
N GLU A 176 11.51 11.16 -9.98
CA GLU A 176 11.18 12.42 -10.63
C GLU A 176 9.67 12.78 -10.46
N GLY A 177 8.94 12.06 -9.60
CA GLY A 177 7.57 12.33 -9.18
C GLY A 177 6.51 11.39 -9.78
N THR A 178 5.24 11.72 -9.52
CA THR A 178 4.10 10.86 -9.86
C THR A 178 3.47 11.24 -11.20
N ARG A 179 3.16 10.23 -12.02
CA ARG A 179 2.41 10.34 -13.27
C ARG A 179 1.09 9.58 -13.13
N ILE A 180 0.02 10.10 -13.70
CA ILE A 180 -1.32 9.51 -13.62
C ILE A 180 -1.73 9.03 -15.02
N PHE A 181 -2.19 7.79 -15.10
CA PHE A 181 -2.67 7.17 -16.33
C PHE A 181 -4.09 6.68 -16.12
N GLU A 182 -4.92 6.84 -17.14
CA GLU A 182 -6.25 6.25 -17.18
C GLU A 182 -6.22 5.06 -18.13
N LEU A 183 -6.54 3.88 -17.63
CA LEU A 183 -6.62 2.65 -18.41
C LEU A 183 -8.08 2.25 -18.57
N ASN A 184 -8.43 1.65 -19.70
CA ASN A 184 -9.80 1.21 -19.98
C ASN A 184 -9.79 -0.11 -20.76
N ARG A 185 -10.96 -0.69 -21.03
CA ARG A 185 -11.05 -2.01 -21.68
C ARG A 185 -10.45 -2.05 -23.09
N LEU A 186 -10.38 -0.91 -23.78
CA LEU A 186 -9.79 -0.80 -25.12
C LEU A 186 -8.27 -0.61 -25.05
N ASN A 187 -7.77 -0.02 -23.97
CA ASN A 187 -6.36 0.20 -23.71
C ASN A 187 -6.01 -0.14 -22.25
N PRO A 188 -5.94 -1.43 -21.89
CA PRO A 188 -5.66 -1.87 -20.52
C PRO A 188 -4.16 -1.88 -20.19
N ALA A 189 -3.30 -1.59 -21.16
CA ALA A 189 -1.87 -1.75 -21.04
C ALA A 189 -1.15 -0.40 -20.87
N LEU A 190 -0.13 -0.40 -20.02
CA LEU A 190 0.75 0.73 -19.79
C LEU A 190 2.20 0.30 -20.01
N ASN A 191 2.87 0.94 -20.97
CA ASN A 191 4.31 0.80 -21.16
C ASN A 191 4.99 1.97 -20.47
N ILE A 192 5.82 1.68 -19.46
CA ILE A 192 6.41 2.70 -18.61
C ILE A 192 7.90 2.45 -18.40
N ARG A 193 8.66 3.52 -18.26
CA ARG A 193 10.07 3.48 -17.86
C ARG A 193 10.23 4.41 -16.68
N GLY A 194 10.94 3.93 -15.66
CA GLY A 194 11.30 4.74 -14.51
C GLY A 194 12.31 5.82 -14.89
N ARG A 195 12.17 7.00 -14.29
CA ARG A 195 13.06 8.15 -14.51
C ARG A 195 14.05 8.22 -13.36
N PHE A 196 15.22 7.63 -13.57
CA PHE A 196 16.26 7.52 -12.55
C PHE A 196 17.54 8.23 -12.97
N ARG A 197 18.12 8.98 -12.04
CA ARG A 197 19.45 9.56 -12.22
C ARG A 197 20.52 8.47 -12.06
N PRO A 198 21.71 8.63 -12.69
CA PRO A 198 22.79 7.65 -12.58
C PRO A 198 23.26 7.34 -11.16
N GLU A 199 23.03 8.24 -10.21
CA GLU A 199 23.63 8.20 -8.87
C GLU A 199 22.66 7.70 -7.77
N GLU A 200 21.40 7.41 -8.13
CA GLU A 200 20.33 7.06 -7.17
C GLU A 200 20.40 5.62 -6.66
N ARG A 201 21.24 4.77 -7.25
CA ARG A 201 21.47 3.41 -6.77
C ARG A 201 22.52 3.38 -5.66
N ALA A 202 22.25 4.06 -4.55
CA ALA A 202 23.00 3.84 -3.32
C ALA A 202 22.57 2.49 -2.71
N PRO A 203 23.50 1.59 -2.34
CA PRO A 203 23.13 0.32 -1.71
C PRO A 203 22.25 0.60 -0.49
N PRO A 204 21.21 -0.23 -0.23
CA PRO A 204 20.41 -0.07 0.97
C PRO A 204 21.34 -0.08 2.17
N THR A 205 21.14 0.85 3.10
CA THR A 205 21.94 0.94 4.32
C THR A 205 21.93 -0.46 4.97
N PRO A 206 23.10 -1.05 5.26
CA PRO A 206 23.13 -2.37 5.89
C PRO A 206 22.25 -2.33 7.13
N ALA A 207 21.47 -3.39 7.35
CA ALA A 207 20.62 -3.50 8.53
C ALA A 207 21.42 -3.09 9.76
N PRO A 208 20.86 -2.26 10.66
CA PRO A 208 21.59 -1.83 11.85
C PRO A 208 22.14 -3.08 12.52
N SER A 209 23.46 -3.10 12.75
CA SER A 209 24.09 -4.20 13.46
C SER A 209 23.28 -4.42 14.72
N VAL A 210 22.62 -5.57 14.83
CA VAL A 210 22.08 -6.02 16.11
C VAL A 210 23.32 -6.12 16.97
N ASN A 211 23.53 -5.12 17.83
CA ASN A 211 24.43 -5.28 18.95
C ASN A 211 23.91 -6.53 19.62
N GLN A 212 24.63 -7.65 19.48
CA GLN A 212 24.47 -8.78 20.36
C GLN A 212 24.79 -8.20 21.72
N GLY A 213 23.73 -7.72 22.38
CA GLY A 213 23.77 -7.19 23.72
C GLY A 213 24.55 -8.22 24.48
N ASN A 214 25.68 -7.77 25.00
CA ASN A 214 26.57 -8.48 25.90
C ASN A 214 25.72 -9.52 26.62
N SER A 215 25.89 -10.80 26.30
CA SER A 215 25.21 -11.88 27.00
C SER A 215 25.77 -11.83 28.41
N GLN A 216 25.18 -10.94 29.21
CA GLN A 216 25.43 -10.83 30.62
C GLN A 216 24.89 -12.16 31.11
N LYS A 217 25.81 -13.13 31.26
CA LYS A 217 25.55 -14.38 31.94
C LYS A 217 24.86 -13.96 33.22
N ILE A 218 23.54 -14.16 33.27
CA ILE A 218 22.81 -14.03 34.52
C ILE A 218 23.40 -15.14 35.37
N ALA A 219 24.34 -14.77 36.23
CA ALA A 219 24.87 -15.65 37.24
C ALA A 219 23.71 -15.87 38.20
N VAL A 220 22.92 -16.90 37.95
CA VAL A 220 21.92 -17.37 38.89
C VAL A 220 22.71 -17.78 40.13
N PRO A 221 22.55 -17.08 41.28
CA PRO A 221 23.27 -17.47 42.47
C PRO A 221 22.84 -18.89 42.85
N TYR A 222 23.81 -19.78 43.08
CA TYR A 222 23.59 -21.20 43.43
C TYR A 222 22.61 -21.40 44.61
N LEU A 223 22.35 -20.36 45.40
CA LEU A 223 21.42 -20.34 46.53
C LEU A 223 19.95 -20.49 46.13
N THR A 224 19.57 -20.23 44.87
CA THR A 224 18.18 -20.42 44.41
C THR A 224 17.88 -21.88 44.02
N ILE A 225 18.89 -22.68 43.66
CA ILE A 225 18.71 -24.09 43.28
C ILE A 225 18.60 -24.99 44.52
N THR A 226 19.27 -24.66 45.63
CA THR A 226 19.18 -25.46 46.87
C THR A 226 17.83 -25.29 47.59
N LEU A 227 17.18 -24.12 47.48
CA LEU A 227 15.87 -23.88 48.09
C LEU A 227 14.72 -24.63 47.39
N LEU A 228 14.87 -24.95 46.10
CA LEU A 228 13.86 -25.73 45.37
C LEU A 228 13.97 -27.24 45.65
N LEU A 229 15.17 -27.73 45.99
CA LEU A 229 15.41 -29.15 46.31
C LEU A 229 15.11 -29.52 47.78
N ALA A 230 15.14 -28.57 48.70
CA ALA A 230 14.80 -28.81 50.11
C ALA A 230 13.28 -28.81 50.39
N GLY A 231 12.46 -28.29 49.46
CA GLY A 231 11.00 -28.21 49.62
C GLY A 231 10.20 -29.44 49.17
N ILE A 232 10.86 -30.51 48.70
CA ILE A 232 10.20 -31.75 48.23
C ILE A 232 10.29 -32.88 49.28
N LEU A 233 10.86 -32.61 50.45
CA LEU A 233 11.04 -33.61 51.51
C LEU A 233 10.62 -33.07 52.89
N VAL A 234 9.35 -32.69 53.02
CA VAL A 234 8.56 -32.75 54.26
C VAL A 234 7.14 -33.14 53.92
#